data_AF-A0A832YJ72-F1
#
_entry.id   AF-A0A832YJ72-F1
#
_cell.length_a   1.000
_cell.length_b   1.000
_cell.length_c   1.000
_cell.angle_alpha   90.00
_cell.angle_beta   90.00
_cell.angle_gamma   90.00
#
_symmetry.space_group_name_H-M   'P 1'
#
loop_
_entity.id
_entity.type
_entity.pdbx_description
1 polymer ?
#
loop_
_entity_poly.entity_id
_entity_poly.type
_entity_poly.pdbx_seq_one_letter_code
_entity_poly.pdbx_strand_id
1 'polypeptide(L)'
;MVKIDAATSLENFRRFTIVSTCSSFAPESYSEDPEVFPEREESLGSIYVEAADKVTLKKIRNITFVNARDVLGIIYNSKTGNTSLKWRQFRHNSGKVTGEASSNSLVN
;
A
#
# COMPACT_ATOMS: atom_id res chain seq x y z
N MET A 1 -5.57 2.27 19.90
CA MET A 1 -5.47 1.71 18.54
C MET A 1 -6.75 0.97 18.23
N VAL A 2 -7.21 1.01 16.99
CA VAL A 2 -8.42 0.34 16.49
C VAL A 2 -8.00 -0.86 15.67
N LYS A 3 -8.62 -2.01 15.93
CA LYS A 3 -8.43 -3.21 15.10
C LYS A 3 -9.22 -3.05 13.81
N ILE A 4 -8.54 -3.24 12.69
CA ILE A 4 -9.12 -3.22 11.37
C ILE A 4 -9.27 -4.65 10.90
N ASP A 5 -10.49 -4.99 10.50
CA ASP A 5 -10.84 -6.26 9.88
C ASP A 5 -11.98 -5.96 8.90
N ALA A 6 -11.63 -5.71 7.63
CA ALA A 6 -12.58 -5.24 6.63
C ALA A 6 -12.25 -5.80 5.25
N ALA A 7 -13.28 -6.11 4.46
CA ALA A 7 -13.12 -6.42 3.05
C ALA A 7 -12.86 -5.13 2.25
N THR A 8 -11.88 -5.13 1.36
CA THR A 8 -11.58 -3.99 0.49
C THR A 8 -10.91 -4.45 -0.81
N SER A 9 -11.07 -3.68 -1.88
CA SER A 9 -10.41 -3.96 -3.14
C SER A 9 -8.91 -3.66 -3.08
N LEU A 10 -8.15 -4.31 -3.97
CA LEU A 10 -6.74 -4.02 -4.19
C LEU A 10 -6.54 -2.53 -4.51
N GLU A 11 -7.38 -1.98 -5.39
CA GLU A 11 -7.30 -0.58 -5.82
C GLU A 11 -7.50 0.38 -4.65
N ASN A 12 -8.48 0.14 -3.77
CA ASN A 12 -8.71 0.98 -2.61
C ASN A 12 -7.48 0.98 -1.69
N PHE A 13 -6.89 -0.20 -1.46
CA PHE A 13 -5.69 -0.30 -0.64
C PHE A 13 -4.47 0.34 -1.32
N ARG A 14 -4.33 0.21 -2.64
CA ARG A 14 -3.31 0.90 -3.46
C ARG A 14 -3.41 2.41 -3.27
N ARG A 15 -4.59 2.99 -3.51
CA ARG A 15 -4.84 4.44 -3.34
C ARG A 15 -4.50 4.89 -1.92
N PHE A 16 -4.92 4.12 -0.91
CA PHE A 16 -4.57 4.39 0.49
C PHE A 16 -3.04 4.48 0.70
N THR A 17 -2.27 3.52 0.17
CA THR A 17 -0.79 3.55 0.31
C THR A 17 -0.18 4.78 -0.36
N ILE A 18 -0.70 5.20 -1.52
CA ILE A 18 -0.22 6.38 -2.25
C ILE A 18 -0.54 7.66 -1.46
N VAL A 19 -1.80 7.84 -1.07
CA VAL A 19 -2.26 9.02 -0.30
C VAL A 19 -1.48 9.15 1.01
N SER A 20 -1.25 8.04 1.70
CA SER A 20 -0.59 8.01 3.00
C SER A 20 0.92 8.24 2.93
N THR A 21 1.56 8.18 1.75
CA THR A 21 3.03 8.14 1.68
C THR A 21 3.67 9.02 0.62
N CYS A 22 3.10 9.14 -0.58
CA CYS A 22 3.78 9.76 -1.70
C CYS A 22 2.90 10.65 -2.58
N SER A 23 1.64 10.92 -2.21
CA SER A 23 0.73 11.79 -2.97
C SER A 23 1.29 13.16 -3.34
N SER A 24 2.18 13.73 -2.51
CA SER A 24 2.78 15.04 -2.76
C SER A 24 3.87 15.07 -3.84
N PHE A 25 4.36 13.91 -4.30
CA PHE A 25 5.44 13.84 -5.29
C PHE A 25 5.34 12.66 -6.27
N ALA A 26 4.35 11.78 -6.12
CA ALA A 26 4.10 10.70 -7.07
C ALA A 26 3.69 11.32 -8.43
N PRO A 27 4.26 10.84 -9.55
CA PRO A 27 3.77 11.21 -10.87
C PRO A 27 2.28 10.87 -11.01
N GLU A 28 1.52 11.74 -11.68
CA GLU A 28 0.09 11.53 -11.92
C GLU A 28 -0.15 10.21 -12.67
N SER A 29 0.65 9.94 -13.71
CA SER A 29 0.61 8.69 -14.47
C SER A 29 0.80 7.44 -13.61
N TYR A 30 1.60 7.51 -12.53
CA TYR A 30 1.79 6.38 -11.61
C TYR A 30 0.66 6.28 -10.58
N SER A 31 0.03 7.41 -10.25
CA SER A 31 -1.08 7.44 -9.30
C SER A 31 -2.36 6.90 -9.92
N GLU A 32 -2.57 7.17 -11.21
CA GLU A 32 -3.73 6.68 -11.98
C GLU A 32 -3.56 5.25 -12.49
N ASP A 33 -2.33 4.77 -12.70
CA ASP A 33 -2.07 3.40 -13.17
C ASP A 33 -2.41 2.36 -12.07
N PRO A 34 -3.37 1.45 -12.33
CA PRO A 34 -3.79 0.44 -11.35
C PRO A 34 -2.73 -0.65 -11.10
N GLU A 35 -1.73 -0.79 -11.97
CA GLU A 35 -0.64 -1.75 -11.83
C GLU A 35 0.58 -1.14 -11.09
N VAL A 36 0.56 0.16 -10.77
CA VAL A 36 1.69 0.83 -10.11
C VAL A 36 1.49 0.98 -8.61
N PHE A 37 2.48 0.51 -7.85
CA PHE A 37 2.46 0.50 -6.39
C PHE A 37 3.72 1.16 -5.80
N PRO A 38 3.60 1.84 -4.65
CA PRO A 38 4.75 2.32 -3.90
C PRO A 38 5.31 1.22 -2.98
N GLU A 39 6.63 1.04 -3.00
CA GLU A 39 7.38 0.25 -2.03
C GLU A 39 8.35 1.14 -1.24
N ARG A 40 8.60 0.75 0.01
CA ARG A 40 9.56 1.43 0.88
C ARG A 40 10.27 0.41 1.78
N GLU A 41 11.58 0.30 1.60
CA GLU A 41 12.46 -0.55 2.39
C GLU A 41 13.03 0.22 3.59
N GLU A 42 12.19 0.47 4.61
CA GLU A 42 12.60 1.05 5.88
C GLU A 42 12.14 0.13 7.04
N SER A 43 12.92 0.04 8.12
CA SER A 43 12.55 -0.75 9.30
C SER A 43 11.29 -0.22 9.99
N LEU A 44 11.13 1.11 9.98
CA LEU A 44 9.91 1.83 10.35
C LEU A 44 9.28 2.42 9.10
N GLY A 45 7.98 2.19 8.91
CA GLY A 45 7.29 2.70 7.73
C GLY A 45 7.42 1.83 6.48
N SER A 46 7.73 0.54 6.58
CA SER A 46 7.84 -0.31 5.38
C SER A 46 6.56 -0.35 4.55
N ILE A 47 6.71 -0.41 3.23
CA ILE A 47 5.65 -0.78 2.30
C ILE A 47 6.19 -1.89 1.43
N TYR A 48 5.53 -3.04 1.43
CA TYR A 48 5.95 -4.22 0.68
C TYR A 48 4.80 -4.77 -0.14
N VAL A 49 5.03 -5.00 -1.43
CA VAL A 49 4.06 -5.54 -2.38
C VAL A 49 4.50 -6.95 -2.79
N GLU A 50 3.66 -7.91 -2.48
CA GLU A 50 3.81 -9.31 -2.87
C GLU A 50 2.95 -9.60 -4.10
N ALA A 51 3.59 -9.96 -5.20
CA ALA A 51 2.98 -10.16 -6.50
C ALA A 51 3.71 -11.26 -7.28
N ALA A 52 3.03 -11.90 -8.23
CA ALA A 52 3.63 -12.95 -9.05
C ALA A 52 4.62 -12.38 -10.07
N ASP A 53 4.29 -11.22 -10.64
CA ASP A 53 5.17 -10.48 -11.54
C ASP A 53 5.34 -9.04 -11.01
N LYS A 54 6.60 -8.59 -10.92
CA LYS A 54 6.94 -7.29 -10.35
C LYS A 54 8.19 -6.73 -11.01
N VAL A 55 8.08 -5.53 -11.57
CA VAL A 55 9.18 -4.81 -12.21
C VAL A 55 9.35 -3.43 -11.58
N THR A 56 10.57 -3.10 -11.19
CA THR A 56 10.91 -1.77 -10.69
C THR A 56 10.86 -0.75 -11.82
N LEU A 57 10.03 0.29 -11.67
CA LEU A 57 9.95 1.39 -12.61
C LEU A 57 11.01 2.45 -12.31
N LYS A 58 10.91 3.06 -11.13
CA LYS A 58 11.77 4.18 -10.72
C LYS A 58 11.74 4.38 -9.21
N LYS A 59 12.88 4.81 -8.66
CA LYS A 59 12.96 5.34 -7.29
C LYS A 59 12.85 6.86 -7.30
N ILE A 60 11.93 7.40 -6.50
CA ILE A 60 11.78 8.84 -6.28
C ILE A 60 11.80 9.06 -4.77
N ARG A 61 12.80 9.81 -4.28
CA ARG A 61 13.08 9.97 -2.85
C ARG A 61 13.31 8.59 -2.20
N ASN A 62 12.57 8.29 -1.12
CA ASN A 62 12.63 7.03 -0.40
C ASN A 62 11.55 6.02 -0.82
N ILE A 63 10.83 6.28 -1.93
CA ILE A 63 9.81 5.39 -2.47
C ILE A 63 10.29 4.79 -3.79
N THR A 64 10.18 3.47 -3.90
CA THR A 64 10.41 2.72 -5.14
C THR A 64 9.05 2.43 -5.75
N PHE A 65 8.79 2.94 -6.95
CA PHE A 65 7.58 2.58 -7.71
C PHE A 65 7.83 1.31 -8.49
N VAL A 66 6.90 0.37 -8.38
CA VAL A 66 6.93 -0.92 -9.07
C VAL A 66 5.66 -1.09 -9.89
N ASN A 67 5.78 -1.65 -11.09
CA ASN A 67 4.64 -2.23 -11.80
C ASN A 67 4.50 -3.67 -11.30
N ALA A 68 3.33 -4.02 -10.77
CA ALA A 68 3.08 -5.33 -10.18
C ALA A 68 1.76 -5.92 -10.69
N ARG A 69 1.81 -7.19 -11.08
CA ARG A 69 0.67 -7.98 -11.59
C ARG A 69 0.46 -9.22 -10.73
N ASP A 70 -0.80 -9.64 -10.65
CA ASP A 70 -1.24 -10.75 -9.80
C ASP A 70 -0.79 -10.54 -8.33
N VAL A 71 -1.18 -9.40 -7.76
CA VAL A 71 -0.85 -9.02 -6.38
C VAL A 71 -1.58 -9.92 -5.38
N LEU A 72 -0.79 -10.60 -4.54
CA LEU A 72 -1.26 -11.53 -3.50
C LEU A 72 -1.37 -10.87 -2.13
N GLY A 73 -0.62 -9.79 -1.89
CA GLY A 73 -0.65 -9.09 -0.62
C GLY A 73 0.13 -7.79 -0.62
N ILE A 74 -0.26 -6.89 0.29
CA ILE A 74 0.46 -5.63 0.52
C ILE A 74 0.58 -5.46 2.03
N ILE A 75 1.79 -5.14 2.51
CA ILE A 75 2.06 -4.77 3.90
C ILE A 75 2.36 -3.28 3.94
N TYR A 76 1.68 -2.57 4.82
CA TYR A 76 1.88 -1.15 5.07
C TYR A 76 2.15 -0.91 6.55
N ASN A 77 3.25 -0.23 6.83
CA ASN A 77 3.53 0.35 8.13
C ASN A 77 3.67 1.87 7.98
N SER A 78 3.15 2.63 8.94
CA SER A 78 3.41 4.07 8.99
C SER A 78 4.80 4.34 9.55
N LYS A 79 5.41 5.47 9.16
CA LYS A 79 6.70 5.91 9.73
C LYS A 79 6.64 6.12 11.24
N THR A 80 5.46 6.48 11.75
CA THR A 80 5.20 6.69 13.17
C THR A 80 4.99 5.40 13.96
N GLY A 81 4.86 4.24 13.29
CA GLY A 81 4.57 2.95 13.93
C GLY A 81 3.13 2.81 14.44
N ASN A 82 2.29 3.83 14.29
CA ASN A 82 0.92 3.84 14.82
C ASN A 82 -0.11 3.13 13.92
N THR A 83 0.28 2.76 12.70
CA THR A 83 -0.57 2.04 11.76
C THR A 83 0.23 0.91 11.13
N SER A 84 -0.27 -0.31 11.28
CA SER A 84 0.24 -1.52 10.64
C SER A 84 -0.93 -2.24 10.01
N LEU A 85 -0.97 -2.29 8.68
CA LEU A 85 -2.05 -2.86 7.90
C LEU A 85 -1.49 -3.85 6.89
N LYS A 86 -2.23 -4.94 6.70
CA LYS A 86 -1.94 -5.96 5.72
C LYS A 86 -3.19 -6.19 4.88
N TRP A 87 -3.07 -6.03 3.58
CA TRP A 87 -4.07 -6.46 2.62
C TRP A 87 -3.70 -7.84 2.08
N ARG A 88 -4.68 -8.75 2.02
CA ARG A 88 -4.52 -10.08 1.44
C ARG A 88 -5.64 -10.41 0.47
N GLN A 89 -5.24 -10.91 -0.69
CA GLN A 89 -6.17 -11.41 -1.69
C GLN A 89 -6.93 -12.62 -1.16
N PHE A 90 -8.22 -12.70 -1.46
CA PHE A 90 -8.97 -13.95 -1.36
C PHE A 90 -9.65 -14.33 -2.70
N ARG A 91 -9.92 -13.35 -3.57
CA ARG A 91 -10.48 -13.61 -4.91
C ARG A 91 -10.22 -12.44 -5.86
N HIS A 92 -9.47 -12.64 -6.95
CA HIS A 92 -9.15 -11.61 -7.94
C HIS A 92 -8.71 -10.28 -7.27
N ASN A 93 -9.34 -9.16 -7.58
CA ASN A 93 -8.99 -7.85 -6.99
C ASN A 93 -9.68 -7.60 -5.63
N SER A 94 -10.34 -8.61 -5.06
CA SER A 94 -10.97 -8.55 -3.74
C SER A 94 -10.07 -9.19 -2.69
N GLY A 95 -9.89 -8.44 -1.61
CA GLY A 95 -9.09 -8.89 -0.48
C GLY A 95 -9.63 -8.37 0.83
N LYS A 96 -8.90 -8.68 1.89
CA LYS A 96 -9.22 -8.28 3.24
C LYS A 96 -8.05 -7.49 3.80
N VAL A 97 -8.34 -6.32 4.37
CA VAL A 97 -7.40 -5.57 5.17
C VAL A 97 -7.56 -5.98 6.63
N THR A 98 -6.42 -6.30 7.25
CA THR A 98 -6.32 -6.66 8.66
C THR A 98 -5.17 -5.88 9.30
N GLY A 99 -5.32 -5.47 10.55
CA GLY A 99 -4.22 -4.87 11.30
C GLY A 99 -4.70 -3.90 12.37
N GLU A 100 -3.83 -2.96 12.73
CA GLU A 100 -4.09 -1.97 13.77
C GLU A 100 -3.80 -0.58 13.22
N ALA A 101 -4.72 0.35 13.44
CA ALA A 101 -4.57 1.75 13.06
C ALA A 101 -4.87 2.65 14.26
N SER A 102 -4.22 3.81 14.33
CA SER A 102 -4.67 4.84 15.28
C SER A 102 -6.05 5.36 14.87
N SER A 103 -6.90 5.72 15.83
CA SER A 103 -8.24 6.25 15.55
C SER A 103 -8.20 7.51 14.66
N ASN A 104 -7.11 8.28 14.73
CA ASN A 104 -6.87 9.48 13.93
C ASN A 104 -6.49 9.17 12.47
N SER A 105 -6.17 7.93 12.13
CA SER A 105 -5.81 7.51 10.76
C SER A 105 -6.99 7.05 9.92
N LEU A 106 -8.20 6.94 10.50
CA LEU A 106 -9.42 6.49 9.82
C LEU A 106 -10.23 7.64 9.18
N VAL A 107 -9.78 8.88 9.33
CA VAL A 107 -10.52 10.11 8.99
C VAL A 107 -9.96 10.89 7.80
N ASN A 108 -9.06 10.29 7.00
CA ASN A 108 -8.53 10.93 5.77
C ASN A 108 -8.78 10.06 4.54
#